data_AF-A0ABD5UDZ1-F1
#
_entry.id   AF-A0ABD5UDZ1-F1
#
_cell.length_a   1.000
_cell.length_b   1.000
_cell.length_c   1.000
_cell.angle_alpha   90.00
_cell.angle_beta   90.00
_cell.angle_gamma   90.00
#
_symmetry.space_group_name_H-M   'P 1'
#
loop_
_entity.id
_entity.type
_entity.pdbx_description
1 polymer ?
#
loop_
_entity_poly.entity_id
_entity_poly.type
_entity_poly.pdbx_seq_one_letter_code
_entity_poly.pdbx_strand_id
1 'polypeptide(L)' 'MAYQFDCAVDGCSFTAQGATESEVLNSIEDHTQREHPETDLDAQRVRNGIRTV' A
#
# COMPACT_ATOMS: atom_id res chain seq x y z
N MET A 1 -9.32 14.80 -3.99
CA MET A 1 -7.94 14.33 -3.76
C MET A 1 -8.07 12.86 -3.47
N ALA A 2 -7.55 12.02 -4.36
CA ALA A 2 -7.47 10.59 -4.11
C ALA A 2 -6.02 10.22 -3.81
N TYR A 3 -5.83 9.13 -3.10
CA TYR A 3 -4.52 8.58 -2.77
C TYR A 3 -4.38 7.23 -3.47
N GLN A 4 -3.22 6.98 -4.06
CA GLN A 4 -2.89 5.73 -4.72
C GLN A 4 -1.53 5.23 -4.26
N PHE A 5 -1.43 3.92 -4.08
CA PHE A 5 -0.18 3.21 -3.82
C PHE A 5 -0.06 2.01 -4.75
N ASP A 6 1.12 1.83 -5.33
CA ASP A 6 1.47 0.64 -6.10
C ASP A 6 2.41 -0.22 -5.27
N CYS A 7 2.11 -1.51 -5.19
CA CYS A 7 2.94 -2.46 -4.46
C CYS A 7 4.34 -2.51 -5.06
N ALA A 8 5.36 -2.39 -4.21
CA ALA A 8 6.76 -2.42 -4.62
C ALA A 8 7.35 -3.85 -4.63
N VAL A 9 6.54 -4.88 -4.33
CA VAL A 9 6.97 -6.27 -4.35
C VAL A 9 7.09 -6.74 -5.80
N ASP A 10 8.25 -7.30 -6.15
CA ASP A 10 8.52 -7.81 -7.49
C ASP A 10 7.53 -8.94 -7.84
N GLY A 11 6.83 -8.79 -8.96
CA GLY A 11 5.78 -9.72 -9.38
C GLY A 11 4.40 -9.47 -8.76
N CYS A 12 4.24 -8.50 -7.86
CA CYS A 12 2.94 -8.12 -7.32
C CYS A 12 2.34 -6.94 -8.11
N SER A 13 1.16 -7.15 -8.70
CA SER A 13 0.42 -6.11 -9.44
C SER A 13 -0.67 -5.43 -8.60
N PHE A 14 -0.54 -5.48 -7.28
CA PHE A 14 -1.53 -4.91 -6.38
C PHE A 14 -1.40 -3.38 -6.34
N THR A 15 -2.52 -2.70 -6.55
CA THR A 15 -2.63 -1.24 -6.45
C THR A 15 -3.74 -0.91 -5.46
N ALA A 16 -3.41 -0.16 -4.41
CA ALA A 16 -4.39 0.35 -3.45
C ALA A 16 -4.79 1.78 -3.81
N GLN A 17 -6.09 2.08 -3.73
CA GLN A 17 -6.62 3.42 -3.96
C GLN A 17 -7.68 3.76 -2.92
N GLY A 18 -7.71 5.02 -2.47
CA GLY A 18 -8.64 5.47 -1.43
C GLY A 18 -8.81 6.99 -1.43
N ALA A 19 -9.83 7.48 -0.73
CA ALA A 19 -10.04 8.92 -0.56
C ALA A 19 -9.10 9.51 0.49
N THR A 20 -8.53 8.67 1.36
CA THR A 20 -7.60 9.05 2.42
C THR A 20 -6.38 8.12 2.47
N GLU A 21 -5.26 8.61 3.01
CA GLU A 21 -4.07 7.77 3.24
C GLU A 21 -4.37 6.57 4.14
N SER A 22 -5.24 6.73 5.15
CA SER A 22 -5.61 5.63 6.06
C SER A 22 -6.34 4.49 5.36
N GLU A 23 -7.22 4.78 4.39
CA GLU A 23 -7.88 3.74 3.59
C GLU A 23 -6.88 2.96 2.73
N VAL A 24 -5.93 3.69 2.12
CA VAL A 24 -4.86 3.09 1.32
C VAL A 24 -3.96 2.23 2.19
N LEU A 25 -3.53 2.72 3.35
CA LEU A 25 -2.73 1.98 4.33
C LEU A 25 -3.43 0.70 4.79
N ASN A 26 -4.71 0.76 5.15
CA ASN A 26 -5.46 -0.42 5.58
C ASN A 26 -5.52 -1.50 4.47
N SER A 27 -5.73 -1.10 3.21
CA SER A 27 -5.70 -2.04 2.08
C SER A 27 -4.32 -2.68 1.89
N ILE A 28 -3.27 -1.92 2.08
CA ILE A 28 -1.89 -2.40 1.94
C ILE A 28 -1.52 -3.35 3.08
N GLU A 29 -1.90 -3.01 4.31
CA GLU A 29 -1.70 -3.87 5.48
C GLU A 29 -2.43 -5.21 5.33
N ASP A 30 -3.72 -5.20 4.94
CA ASP A 30 -4.48 -6.44 4.69
C ASP A 30 -3.82 -7.28 3.57
N HIS A 31 -3.49 -6.64 2.45
CA HIS A 31 -2.84 -7.33 1.33
C HIS A 31 -1.50 -7.93 1.74
N THR A 32 -0.66 -7.18 2.45
CA THR A 32 0.68 -7.63 2.84
C THR A 32 0.59 -8.73 3.87
N GLN A 33 -0.28 -8.64 4.87
CA GLN A 33 -0.45 -9.72 5.86
C GLN A 33 -0.92 -11.03 5.24
N ARG A 34 -1.66 -10.97 4.12
CA ARG A 34 -2.25 -12.14 3.46
C ARG A 34 -1.34 -12.73 2.37
N GLU A 35 -0.79 -11.88 1.51
CA GLU A 35 -0.02 -12.29 0.34
C GLU A 35 1.50 -12.25 0.59
N HIS A 36 1.94 -11.43 1.54
CA HIS A 36 3.35 -11.19 1.83
C HIS A 36 3.64 -11.17 3.35
N PRO A 37 3.25 -12.20 4.13
CA PRO A 37 3.36 -12.19 5.60
C PRO A 37 4.81 -12.08 6.10
N GLU A 38 5.78 -12.38 5.25
CA GLU A 38 7.22 -12.26 5.49
C GLU A 38 7.78 -10.86 5.18
N THR A 39 7.00 -10.01 4.51
CA THR A 39 7.40 -8.63 4.20
C THR A 39 7.07 -7.74 5.38
N ASP A 40 8.09 -7.11 5.95
CA ASP A 40 7.92 -6.09 6.97
C ASP A 40 7.38 -4.81 6.32
N LEU A 41 6.13 -4.47 6.66
CA LEU A 41 5.49 -3.29 6.12
C LEU A 41 5.99 -2.03 6.85
N ASP A 42 7.06 -1.43 6.33
CA ASP A 42 7.53 -0.16 6.86
C ASP A 42 6.54 0.97 6.49
N ALA A 43 5.72 1.37 7.46
CA ALA A 43 4.67 2.37 7.27
C ALA A 43 5.21 3.72 6.75
N GLN A 44 6.48 4.06 7.04
CA GLN A 44 7.11 5.27 6.49
C GLN A 44 7.42 5.13 5.00
N ARG A 45 7.97 3.99 4.55
CA ARG A 45 8.15 3.70 3.11
C ARG A 45 6.83 3.67 2.37
N VAL A 46 5.81 3.04 2.95
CA VAL A 46 4.48 2.97 2.33
C VAL A 46 3.92 4.37 2.14
N ARG A 47 3.88 5.20 3.19
CA ARG A 47 3.41 6.58 3.10
C ARG A 47 4.18 7.41 2.08
N ASN A 48 5.51 7.22 1.99
CA ASN A 48 6.32 7.92 1.01
C ASN A 48 6.08 7.44 -0.43
N GLY A 49 5.55 6.22 -0.61
CA GLY A 49 5.13 5.67 -1.89
C GLY A 49 3.69 6.02 -2.27
N ILE A 50 2.86 6.52 -1.33
CA ILE A 50 1.52 6.98 -1.63
C ILE A 50 1.62 8.29 -2.41
N ARG A 51 1.00 8.31 -3.59
CA ARG A 51 0.86 9.51 -4.42
C ARG A 51 -0.56 10.04 -4.40
N THR A 52 -0.71 11.35 -4.37
CA THR A 52 -2.01 12.01 -4.58
C THR A 52 -2.32 12.07 -6.07
N VAL A 53 -3.52 11.63 -6.45
CA VAL A 53 -4.04 11.63 -7.83
C VAL A 53 -5.37 12.37 -7.94
#